data_AF-A0A1Y2SNQ9-F1
#
_entry.id   AF-A0A1Y2SNQ9-F1
#
_cell.length_a   1.000
_cell.length_b   1.000
_cell.length_c   1.000
_cell.angle_alpha   90.00
_cell.angle_beta   90.00
_cell.angle_gamma   90.00
#
_symmetry.space_group_name_H-M   'P 1'
#
loop_
_entity.id
_entity.type
_entity.pdbx_description
1 polymer ?
#
loop_
_entity_poly.entity_id
_entity_poly.type
_entity_poly.pdbx_seq_one_letter_code
_entity_poly.pdbx_strand_id
1 'polypeptide(L)'
;MTPTNSTEELLLHIANDNSLTKENKTTLINYTAYPDQYNNYAAGKACAVCPPPQARPVFVENLIRSLGIRYTVTIYAAHPGTPLNEDNGEPKFENGERVTSAAGHMWYEISDEKSKHAYGFAPIDSGIWGDGEVTPFDTIHYEKPRYSRIIEIKEEHYEQLKKYGDLARDKDNPDFDLYYVGTWNSCIDFTWKALGSAGLKPKINFYDSLHTAGRKILGHFEGSVKVDNNILDIKSITAPFPDSELNKEHYNKPPEKTPAQILLTRVDNGEEETEIS
;
A
#
# COMPACT_ATOMS: atom_id res chain seq x y z
N MET A 1 16.49 5.36 9.34
CA MET A 1 17.91 5.63 9.72
C MET A 1 17.96 6.92 10.54
N THR A 2 18.66 6.97 11.68
CA THR A 2 18.76 8.19 12.50
C THR A 2 20.13 8.86 12.30
N PRO A 3 20.18 10.12 11.83
CA PRO A 3 21.43 10.87 11.69
C PRO A 3 21.99 11.22 13.06
N THR A 4 23.31 11.21 13.19
CA THR A 4 24.02 11.51 14.44
C THR A 4 24.92 12.74 14.35
N ASN A 5 25.04 13.32 13.15
CA ASN A 5 25.85 14.49 12.89
C ASN A 5 25.31 15.29 11.69
N SER A 6 25.79 16.52 11.53
CA SER A 6 25.32 17.46 10.50
C SER A 6 25.54 16.99 9.06
N THR A 7 26.59 16.19 8.81
CA THR A 7 26.81 15.60 7.49
C THR A 7 25.77 14.55 7.19
N GLU A 8 25.45 13.66 8.14
CA GLU A 8 24.39 12.65 7.98
C GLU A 8 23.00 13.29 7.77
N GLU A 9 22.72 14.42 8.42
CA GLU A 9 21.51 15.22 8.17
C GLU A 9 21.48 15.78 6.73
N LEU A 10 22.61 16.32 6.25
CA LEU A 10 22.73 16.82 4.88
C LEU A 10 22.58 15.69 3.84
N LEU A 11 23.13 14.51 4.12
CA LEU A 11 22.97 13.36 3.23
C LEU A 11 21.51 12.93 3.13
N LEU A 12 20.73 12.98 4.21
CA LEU A 12 19.28 12.74 4.17
C LEU A 12 18.56 13.80 3.33
N HIS A 13 18.95 15.07 3.44
CA HIS A 13 18.41 16.13 2.57
C HIS A 13 18.68 15.83 1.09
N ILE A 14 19.90 15.41 0.73
CA ILE A 14 20.24 15.03 -0.65
C ILE A 14 19.41 13.81 -1.09
N ALA A 15 19.29 12.79 -0.25
CA ALA A 15 18.53 11.59 -0.57
C ALA A 15 17.04 11.90 -0.81
N ASN A 16 16.48 12.86 -0.08
CA ASN A 16 15.08 13.28 -0.17
C ASN A 16 14.82 14.37 -1.23
N ASP A 17 15.84 14.86 -1.93
CA ASP A 17 15.67 15.88 -2.96
C ASP A 17 15.06 15.27 -4.24
N ASN A 18 13.78 15.53 -4.49
CA ASN A 18 13.05 14.99 -5.64
C ASN A 18 13.50 15.57 -6.99
N SER A 19 14.33 16.62 -7.01
CA SER A 19 14.86 17.19 -8.25
C SER A 19 16.06 16.41 -8.81
N LEU A 20 16.68 15.54 -7.99
CA LEU A 20 17.87 14.78 -8.35
C LEU A 20 17.53 13.35 -8.79
N THR A 21 18.15 12.88 -9.86
CA THR A 21 18.10 11.46 -10.26
C THR A 21 18.82 10.58 -9.23
N LYS A 22 18.51 9.29 -9.18
CA LYS A 22 19.21 8.31 -8.31
C LYS A 22 20.73 8.35 -8.48
N GLU A 23 21.20 8.46 -9.72
CA GLU A 23 22.62 8.52 -10.07
C GLU A 23 23.27 9.81 -9.54
N ASN A 24 22.57 10.94 -9.67
CA ASN A 24 23.01 12.22 -9.12
C ASN A 24 23.03 12.21 -7.59
N LYS A 25 21.99 11.66 -6.95
CA LYS A 25 21.93 11.48 -5.49
C LYS A 25 23.10 10.61 -5.00
N THR A 26 23.34 9.48 -5.65
CA THR A 26 24.42 8.56 -5.29
C THR A 26 25.78 9.25 -5.41
N THR A 27 25.99 9.99 -6.51
CA THR A 27 27.22 10.74 -6.74
C THR A 27 27.42 11.82 -5.68
N LEU A 28 26.38 12.60 -5.40
CA LEU A 28 26.44 13.70 -4.45
C LEU A 28 26.61 13.20 -3.01
N ILE A 29 25.92 12.12 -2.63
CA ILE A 29 26.09 11.48 -1.32
C ILE A 29 27.52 10.96 -1.13
N ASN A 30 28.08 10.27 -2.13
CA ASN A 30 29.47 9.80 -2.06
C ASN A 30 30.47 10.96 -1.94
N TYR A 31 30.23 12.06 -2.65
CA TYR A 31 31.07 13.25 -2.60
C TYR A 31 30.96 13.98 -1.25
N THR A 32 29.76 14.11 -0.70
CA THR A 32 29.49 14.90 0.51
C THR A 32 29.74 14.12 1.80
N ALA A 33 29.71 12.78 1.77
CA ALA A 33 29.85 11.96 2.97
C ALA A 33 31.18 12.12 3.71
N TYR A 34 32.25 12.44 2.97
CA TYR A 34 33.62 12.52 3.48
C TYR A 34 34.24 13.86 3.12
N PRO A 35 33.79 14.96 3.76
CA PRO A 35 34.33 16.29 3.50
C PRO A 35 35.83 16.34 3.81
N ASP A 36 36.58 17.07 2.98
CA ASP A 36 38.01 17.27 3.18
C ASP A 36 38.25 18.04 4.48
N GLN A 37 38.96 17.42 5.41
CA GLN A 37 39.27 17.99 6.72
C GLN A 37 40.53 18.86 6.72
N TYR A 38 41.28 18.88 5.61
CA TYR A 38 42.58 19.56 5.50
C TYR A 38 42.52 20.86 4.70
N ASN A 39 41.58 21.00 3.75
CA ASN A 39 41.47 22.20 2.91
C ASN A 39 40.34 23.13 3.40
N ASN A 40 40.71 24.37 3.75
CA ASN A 40 39.86 25.56 3.98
C ASN A 40 39.11 25.75 5.31
N TYR A 41 39.35 24.97 6.35
CA TYR A 41 38.92 25.34 7.71
C TYR A 41 40.10 25.97 8.42
N ALA A 42 40.21 27.30 8.34
CA ALA A 42 41.39 28.08 8.70
C ALA A 42 41.78 27.96 10.19
N ALA A 43 42.30 26.81 10.62
CA ALA A 43 42.79 26.58 11.97
C ALA A 43 43.79 27.69 12.33
N GLY A 44 43.43 28.52 13.32
CA GLY A 44 44.25 29.65 13.77
C GLY A 44 43.81 31.05 13.32
N LYS A 45 42.70 31.22 12.57
CA LYS A 45 42.09 32.54 12.32
C LYS A 45 40.88 32.78 13.24
N ALA A 46 40.71 34.02 13.71
CA ALA A 46 39.45 34.43 14.34
C ALA A 46 38.31 34.20 13.32
N CYS A 47 37.26 33.48 13.74
CA CYS A 47 36.13 33.03 12.90
C CYS A 47 36.38 31.82 11.99
N ALA A 48 37.37 30.98 12.27
CA ALA A 48 37.52 29.69 11.60
C ALA A 48 36.37 28.74 11.95
N VAL A 49 35.57 28.35 10.96
CA VAL A 49 34.53 27.32 11.11
C VAL A 49 35.22 25.96 11.20
N CYS A 50 34.76 25.07 12.07
CA CYS A 50 35.27 23.69 12.12
C CYS A 50 34.85 22.93 10.84
N PRO A 51 35.68 21.98 10.36
CA PRO A 51 35.23 21.06 9.32
C PRO A 51 33.99 20.29 9.79
N PRO A 52 32.99 20.09 8.91
CA PRO A 52 31.88 19.21 9.22
C PRO A 52 32.40 17.78 9.47
N PRO A 53 31.79 17.03 10.40
CA PRO A 53 32.18 15.67 10.71
C PRO A 53 31.98 14.74 9.50
N GLN A 54 32.71 13.64 9.42
CA GLN A 54 32.45 12.63 8.39
C GLN A 54 31.17 11.83 8.74
N ALA A 55 30.45 11.37 7.72
CA ALA A 55 29.36 10.42 7.91
C ALA A 55 29.91 9.03 8.27
N ARG A 56 29.13 8.25 9.04
CA ARG A 56 29.50 6.85 9.31
C ARG A 56 29.42 6.03 8.01
N PRO A 57 30.41 5.17 7.68
CA PRO A 57 30.37 4.36 6.47
C PRO A 57 29.10 3.50 6.33
N VAL A 58 28.66 2.88 7.44
CA VAL A 58 27.44 2.08 7.50
C VAL A 58 26.18 2.94 7.25
N PHE A 59 26.19 4.22 7.63
CA PHE A 59 25.10 5.14 7.34
C PHE A 59 25.02 5.44 5.84
N VAL A 60 26.17 5.75 5.22
CA VAL A 60 26.27 6.05 3.78
C VAL A 60 25.86 4.84 2.93
N GLU A 61 26.33 3.65 3.29
CA GLU A 61 25.96 2.41 2.60
C GLU A 61 24.46 2.14 2.66
N ASN A 62 23.86 2.24 3.86
CA ASN A 62 22.42 2.04 4.03
C ASN A 62 21.61 3.11 3.29
N LEU A 63 22.08 4.36 3.26
CA LEU A 63 21.44 5.46 2.55
C LEU A 63 21.50 5.26 1.03
N ILE A 64 22.66 4.94 0.47
CA ILE A 64 22.78 4.66 -0.97
C ILE A 64 21.93 3.44 -1.36
N ARG A 65 21.87 2.43 -0.49
CA ARG A 65 20.99 1.28 -0.69
C ARG A 65 19.52 1.68 -0.70
N SER A 66 19.10 2.62 0.17
CA SER A 66 17.72 3.12 0.18
C SER A 66 17.39 3.98 -1.04
N LEU A 67 18.37 4.66 -1.65
CA LEU A 67 18.17 5.35 -2.95
C LEU A 67 17.75 4.39 -4.08
N GLY A 68 18.03 3.10 -3.92
CA GLY A 68 17.74 2.09 -4.92
C GLY A 68 16.51 1.24 -4.67
N ILE A 69 15.95 1.26 -3.46
CA ILE A 69 14.76 0.49 -3.12
C ILE A 69 13.55 1.35 -3.43
N ARG A 70 12.69 0.87 -4.33
CA ARG A 70 11.39 1.48 -4.60
C ARG A 70 10.32 0.70 -3.90
N TYR A 71 9.48 1.43 -3.16
CA TYR A 71 8.40 0.82 -2.42
C TYR A 71 7.13 0.90 -3.25
N THR A 72 6.36 -0.17 -3.25
CA THR A 72 5.03 -0.18 -3.86
C THR A 72 3.99 -0.68 -2.89
N VAL A 73 2.76 -0.21 -3.09
CA VAL A 73 1.56 -0.89 -2.60
C VAL A 73 0.74 -1.32 -3.80
N THR A 74 0.27 -2.56 -3.77
CA THR A 74 -0.71 -3.09 -4.71
C THR A 74 -2.02 -3.27 -3.97
N ILE A 75 -3.08 -2.61 -4.43
CA ILE A 75 -4.43 -2.76 -3.89
C ILE A 75 -5.19 -3.70 -4.81
N TYR A 76 -5.77 -4.76 -4.26
CA TYR A 76 -6.50 -5.77 -5.01
C TYR A 76 -7.99 -5.71 -4.69
N ALA A 77 -8.81 -5.95 -5.71
CA ALA A 77 -10.25 -6.11 -5.60
C ALA A 77 -10.66 -7.37 -6.38
N ALA A 78 -11.08 -8.40 -5.64
CA ALA A 78 -11.65 -9.63 -6.18
C ALA A 78 -13.17 -9.51 -6.26
N HIS A 79 -13.73 -9.89 -7.42
CA HIS A 79 -15.17 -9.91 -7.63
C HIS A 79 -15.82 -11.04 -6.80
N PRO A 80 -17.11 -10.92 -6.46
CA PRO A 80 -17.94 -12.10 -6.19
C PRO A 80 -17.78 -13.12 -7.32
N GLY A 81 -17.57 -14.39 -6.99
CA GLY A 81 -17.30 -15.47 -7.94
C GLY A 81 -15.82 -15.70 -8.25
N THR A 82 -14.89 -14.86 -7.75
CA THR A 82 -13.45 -15.11 -7.94
C THR A 82 -13.07 -16.49 -7.37
N PRO A 83 -12.44 -17.38 -8.15
CA PRO A 83 -12.04 -18.71 -7.67
C PRO A 83 -11.03 -18.63 -6.54
N LEU A 84 -11.18 -19.52 -5.57
CA LEU A 84 -10.29 -19.62 -4.41
C LEU A 84 -9.28 -20.75 -4.56
N ASN A 85 -8.13 -20.57 -3.91
CA ASN A 85 -7.03 -21.52 -3.78
C ASN A 85 -6.78 -21.83 -2.30
N GLU A 86 -6.13 -22.95 -2.05
CA GLU A 86 -5.55 -23.30 -0.76
C GLU A 86 -4.28 -22.48 -0.47
N ASP A 87 -3.73 -22.57 0.75
CA ASP A 87 -2.49 -21.87 1.16
C ASP A 87 -1.28 -22.19 0.28
N ASN A 88 -1.25 -23.37 -0.33
CA ASN A 88 -0.20 -23.79 -1.24
C ASN A 88 -0.39 -23.29 -2.69
N GLY A 89 -1.48 -22.57 -2.97
CA GLY A 89 -1.82 -22.04 -4.28
C GLY A 89 -2.58 -22.99 -5.19
N GLU A 90 -2.85 -24.23 -4.76
CA GLU A 90 -3.66 -25.16 -5.54
C GLU A 90 -5.14 -24.76 -5.51
N PRO A 91 -5.89 -24.98 -6.61
CA PRO A 91 -7.34 -24.76 -6.64
C PRO A 91 -8.10 -25.44 -5.49
N LYS A 92 -8.92 -24.66 -4.77
CA LYS A 92 -9.76 -25.18 -3.69
C LYS A 92 -11.06 -25.77 -4.25
N PHE A 93 -11.40 -26.98 -3.83
CA PHE A 93 -12.64 -27.68 -4.20
C PHE A 93 -13.40 -28.18 -2.96
N GLU A 94 -14.72 -28.03 -2.98
CA GLU A 94 -15.63 -28.58 -1.97
C GLU A 94 -16.75 -29.36 -2.67
N ASN A 95 -16.98 -30.60 -2.25
CA ASN A 95 -17.96 -31.52 -2.88
C ASN A 95 -17.78 -31.69 -4.41
N GLY A 96 -16.54 -31.56 -4.91
CA GLY A 96 -16.23 -31.65 -6.33
C GLY A 96 -16.45 -30.37 -7.14
N GLU A 97 -16.88 -29.28 -6.50
CA GLU A 97 -17.09 -27.98 -7.12
C GLU A 97 -15.98 -26.99 -6.75
N ARG A 98 -15.60 -26.13 -7.69
CA ARG A 98 -14.58 -25.09 -7.44
C ARG A 98 -15.15 -24.08 -6.45
N VAL A 99 -14.43 -23.85 -5.34
CA VAL A 99 -14.85 -22.85 -4.36
C VAL A 99 -14.58 -21.45 -4.92
N THR A 100 -15.54 -20.55 -4.72
CA THR A 100 -15.46 -19.16 -5.18
C THR A 100 -15.81 -18.21 -4.04
N SER A 101 -15.30 -16.98 -4.10
CA SER A 101 -15.65 -15.94 -3.13
C SER A 101 -17.13 -15.57 -3.24
N ALA A 102 -17.85 -15.57 -2.12
CA ALA A 102 -19.26 -15.23 -2.08
C ALA A 102 -19.51 -13.74 -2.32
N ALA A 103 -18.77 -12.86 -1.63
CA ALA A 103 -18.99 -11.41 -1.62
C ALA A 103 -17.89 -10.61 -2.34
N GLY A 104 -16.87 -11.28 -2.88
CA GLY A 104 -15.64 -10.64 -3.31
C GLY A 104 -14.70 -10.40 -2.14
N HIS A 105 -13.58 -9.74 -2.40
CA HIS A 105 -12.61 -9.40 -1.35
C HIS A 105 -11.72 -8.22 -1.73
N MET A 106 -11.21 -7.49 -0.74
CA MET A 106 -10.30 -6.37 -0.94
C MET A 106 -9.14 -6.45 0.06
N TRP A 107 -7.91 -6.30 -0.44
CA TRP A 107 -6.70 -6.36 0.38
C TRP A 107 -5.58 -5.52 -0.23
N TYR A 108 -4.45 -5.40 0.48
CA TYR A 108 -3.25 -4.76 -0.04
C TYR A 108 -2.00 -5.63 0.12
N GLU A 109 -1.04 -5.46 -0.80
CA GLU A 109 0.30 -6.03 -0.74
C GLU A 109 1.33 -4.91 -0.82
N ILE A 110 2.29 -4.87 0.09
CA ILE A 110 3.43 -3.96 0.02
C ILE A 110 4.68 -4.69 -0.45
N SER A 111 5.55 -3.98 -1.16
CA SER A 111 6.80 -4.52 -1.70
C SER A 111 7.94 -3.51 -1.57
N ASP A 112 9.13 -4.00 -1.21
CA ASP A 112 10.40 -3.24 -1.16
C ASP A 112 11.40 -3.75 -2.23
N GLU A 113 10.88 -4.26 -3.35
CA GLU A 113 11.58 -4.99 -4.43
C GLU A 113 12.19 -6.35 -4.01
N LYS A 114 12.47 -6.56 -2.72
CA LYS A 114 13.09 -7.79 -2.20
C LYS A 114 12.09 -8.75 -1.60
N SER A 115 11.09 -8.20 -0.93
CA SER A 115 10.08 -8.91 -0.16
C SER A 115 8.70 -8.33 -0.46
N LYS A 116 7.69 -9.18 -0.27
CA LYS A 116 6.29 -8.84 -0.44
C LYS A 116 5.53 -9.25 0.80
N HIS A 117 4.65 -8.39 1.26
CA HIS A 117 3.80 -8.65 2.42
C HIS A 117 2.36 -8.28 2.07
N ALA A 118 1.50 -9.28 1.98
CA ALA A 118 0.06 -9.08 1.83
C ALA A 118 -0.61 -8.98 3.20
N TYR A 119 -1.68 -8.19 3.26
CA TYR A 119 -2.52 -8.03 4.44
C TYR A 119 -3.98 -8.00 4.01
N GLY A 120 -4.62 -9.13 4.25
CA GLY A 120 -6.05 -9.36 4.09
C GLY A 120 -6.77 -9.41 5.41
N PHE A 121 -8.04 -9.03 5.48
CA PHE A 121 -8.85 -9.23 6.70
C PHE A 121 -10.13 -10.00 6.37
N ALA A 122 -10.30 -11.17 6.96
CA ALA A 122 -11.43 -12.06 6.71
C ALA A 122 -11.92 -12.70 8.02
N PRO A 123 -13.17 -13.20 8.09
CA PRO A 123 -13.59 -13.98 9.23
C PRO A 123 -12.85 -15.33 9.25
N ILE A 124 -12.46 -15.81 10.43
CA ILE A 124 -11.78 -17.10 10.62
C ILE A 124 -12.72 -18.23 10.16
N ASP A 125 -13.96 -18.19 10.66
CA ASP A 125 -15.02 -19.07 10.20
C ASP A 125 -15.79 -18.40 9.06
N SER A 126 -16.12 -19.15 8.01
CA SER A 126 -16.89 -18.62 6.88
C SER A 126 -18.22 -18.00 7.38
N GLY A 127 -18.50 -16.76 7.00
CA GLY A 127 -19.70 -16.07 7.43
C GLY A 127 -19.66 -14.56 7.18
N ILE A 128 -20.68 -13.86 7.66
CA ILE A 128 -20.78 -12.38 7.56
C ILE A 128 -20.52 -11.68 8.89
N TRP A 129 -20.34 -12.43 9.98
CA TRP A 129 -19.93 -11.96 11.31
C TRP A 129 -19.09 -13.02 12.01
N GLY A 130 -18.18 -12.61 12.89
CA GLY A 130 -17.42 -13.52 13.74
C GLY A 130 -16.03 -12.98 14.06
N ASP A 131 -15.22 -13.80 14.74
CA ASP A 131 -13.81 -13.48 14.94
C ASP A 131 -13.12 -13.45 13.57
N GLY A 132 -12.37 -12.38 13.32
CA GLY A 132 -11.59 -12.19 12.12
C GLY A 132 -10.11 -12.36 12.34
N GLU A 133 -9.39 -12.51 11.23
CA GLU A 133 -7.94 -12.60 11.21
C GLU A 133 -7.35 -11.83 10.04
N VAL A 134 -6.14 -11.31 10.26
CA VAL A 134 -5.35 -10.72 9.19
C VAL A 134 -4.41 -11.77 8.61
N THR A 135 -4.54 -12.06 7.32
CA THR A 135 -3.82 -13.13 6.63
C THR A 135 -2.82 -12.59 5.60
N PRO A 136 -1.63 -13.21 5.47
CA PRO A 136 -0.67 -12.92 4.40
C PRO A 136 -0.94 -13.69 3.11
N PHE A 137 -1.99 -14.52 3.06
CA PHE A 137 -2.20 -15.49 1.97
C PHE A 137 -3.19 -15.03 0.89
N ASP A 138 -3.84 -13.88 1.02
CA ASP A 138 -4.85 -13.43 0.05
C ASP A 138 -4.35 -13.37 -1.40
N THR A 139 -3.11 -12.91 -1.63
CA THR A 139 -2.54 -12.88 -2.99
C THR A 139 -2.41 -14.29 -3.60
N ILE A 140 -2.33 -15.33 -2.76
CA ILE A 140 -2.30 -16.74 -3.17
C ILE A 140 -3.72 -17.30 -3.27
N HIS A 141 -4.59 -17.00 -2.30
CA HIS A 141 -5.95 -17.52 -2.20
C HIS A 141 -6.86 -17.04 -3.32
N TYR A 142 -6.72 -15.82 -3.81
CA TYR A 142 -7.61 -15.28 -4.83
C TYR A 142 -7.01 -15.41 -6.24
N GLU A 143 -7.55 -16.34 -7.04
CA GLU A 143 -7.08 -16.53 -8.41
C GLU A 143 -7.57 -15.40 -9.32
N LYS A 144 -6.63 -14.60 -9.86
CA LYS A 144 -6.91 -13.52 -10.83
C LYS A 144 -7.99 -12.54 -10.32
N PRO A 145 -7.72 -11.77 -9.25
CA PRO A 145 -8.64 -10.75 -8.78
C PRO A 145 -9.06 -9.81 -9.91
N ARG A 146 -10.31 -9.34 -9.90
CA ARG A 146 -10.86 -8.52 -10.99
C ARG A 146 -9.96 -7.35 -11.31
N TYR A 147 -9.50 -6.65 -10.27
CA TYR A 147 -8.74 -5.42 -10.41
C TYR A 147 -7.55 -5.40 -9.46
N SER A 148 -6.46 -4.82 -9.93
CA SER A 148 -5.33 -4.47 -9.08
C SER A 148 -4.73 -3.14 -9.51
N ARG A 149 -4.32 -2.32 -8.55
CA ARG A 149 -3.57 -1.08 -8.78
C ARG A 149 -2.28 -1.09 -8.01
N ILE A 150 -1.16 -1.03 -8.73
CA ILE A 150 0.18 -0.84 -8.18
C ILE A 150 0.45 0.67 -8.14
N ILE A 151 0.90 1.16 -6.99
CA ILE A 151 1.29 2.55 -6.77
C ILE A 151 2.70 2.57 -6.20
N GLU A 152 3.61 3.33 -6.82
CA GLU A 152 4.89 3.64 -6.17
C GLU A 152 4.65 4.60 -5.00
N ILE A 153 5.19 4.23 -3.85
CA ILE A 153 5.01 4.95 -2.60
C ILE A 153 6.35 5.28 -1.96
N LYS A 154 6.32 6.21 -1.01
CA LYS A 154 7.50 6.55 -0.21
C LYS A 154 7.77 5.47 0.82
N GLU A 155 9.02 5.39 1.29
CA GLU A 155 9.40 4.53 2.43
C GLU A 155 8.51 4.76 3.65
N GLU A 156 8.22 6.02 3.97
CA GLU A 156 7.32 6.40 5.07
C GLU A 156 5.90 5.82 4.93
N HIS A 157 5.36 5.71 3.71
CA HIS A 157 4.06 5.06 3.49
C HIS A 157 4.16 3.54 3.66
N TYR A 158 5.24 2.93 3.15
CA TYR A 158 5.50 1.49 3.29
C TYR A 158 5.58 1.08 4.76
N GLU A 159 6.37 1.80 5.56
CA GLU A 159 6.53 1.49 6.98
C GLU A 159 5.23 1.64 7.77
N GLN A 160 4.38 2.62 7.44
CA GLN A 160 3.07 2.76 8.09
C GLN A 160 2.11 1.64 7.70
N LEU A 161 2.04 1.28 6.41
CA LEU A 161 1.23 0.15 5.94
C LEU A 161 1.68 -1.18 6.56
N LYS A 162 3.00 -1.39 6.64
CA LYS A 162 3.60 -2.57 7.27
C LYS A 162 3.26 -2.62 8.75
N LYS A 163 3.48 -1.52 9.48
CA LYS A 163 3.16 -1.42 10.91
C LYS A 163 1.69 -1.68 11.18
N TYR A 164 0.78 -1.07 10.42
CA TYR A 164 -0.66 -1.26 10.58
C TYR A 164 -1.07 -2.73 10.39
N GLY A 165 -0.56 -3.35 9.32
CA GLY A 165 -0.83 -4.75 9.00
C GLY A 165 -0.23 -5.73 10.01
N ASP A 166 1.03 -5.52 10.42
CA ASP A 166 1.71 -6.33 11.43
C ASP A 166 1.01 -6.25 12.78
N LEU A 167 0.66 -5.05 13.27
CA LEU A 167 -0.09 -4.89 14.51
C LEU A 167 -1.44 -5.62 14.47
N ALA A 168 -2.14 -5.58 13.33
CA ALA A 168 -3.44 -6.21 13.20
C ALA A 168 -3.31 -7.75 13.14
N ARG A 169 -2.32 -8.27 12.43
CA ARG A 169 -1.98 -9.70 12.43
C ARG A 169 -1.61 -10.19 13.82
N ASP A 170 -0.85 -9.40 14.57
CA ASP A 170 -0.37 -9.73 15.91
C ASP A 170 -1.46 -9.48 16.99
N LYS A 171 -2.66 -9.04 16.60
CA LYS A 171 -3.83 -8.76 17.46
C LYS A 171 -3.62 -7.62 18.47
N ASP A 172 -2.70 -6.72 18.16
CA ASP A 172 -2.28 -5.60 19.00
C ASP A 172 -2.59 -4.23 18.37
N ASN A 173 -3.38 -4.18 17.28
CA ASN A 173 -3.73 -2.93 16.62
C ASN A 173 -4.82 -2.18 17.41
N PRO A 174 -4.51 -1.01 18.01
CA PRO A 174 -5.51 -0.25 18.77
C PRO A 174 -6.54 0.45 17.88
N ASP A 175 -6.26 0.58 16.58
CA ASP A 175 -7.05 1.35 15.62
C ASP A 175 -8.01 0.46 14.80
N PHE A 176 -7.99 -0.86 15.02
CA PHE A 176 -8.82 -1.81 14.29
C PHE A 176 -9.31 -2.98 15.16
N ASP A 177 -10.62 -3.15 15.24
CA ASP A 177 -11.25 -4.29 15.91
C ASP A 177 -11.21 -5.52 15.00
N LEU A 178 -10.76 -6.67 15.51
CA LEU A 178 -10.70 -7.91 14.76
C LEU A 178 -12.02 -8.68 14.74
N TYR A 179 -13.09 -8.17 15.33
CA TYR A 179 -14.43 -8.75 15.15
C TYR A 179 -15.00 -8.39 13.78
N TYR A 180 -14.97 -9.33 12.84
CA TYR A 180 -15.42 -9.14 11.46
C TYR A 180 -16.93 -8.88 11.39
N VAL A 181 -17.32 -7.85 10.66
CA VAL A 181 -18.72 -7.58 10.28
C VAL A 181 -18.76 -7.10 8.84
N GLY A 182 -19.30 -7.93 7.94
CA GLY A 182 -19.19 -7.73 6.49
C GLY A 182 -19.75 -6.42 5.93
N THR A 183 -20.51 -5.65 6.71
CA THR A 183 -21.10 -4.36 6.29
C THR A 183 -20.37 -3.11 6.78
N TRP A 184 -19.54 -3.19 7.81
CA TRP A 184 -18.92 -1.99 8.44
C TRP A 184 -17.64 -2.25 9.25
N ASN A 185 -17.17 -3.51 9.33
CA ASN A 185 -15.85 -3.87 9.81
C ASN A 185 -15.34 -5.08 9.02
N SER A 186 -15.09 -4.83 7.73
CA SER A 186 -14.84 -5.84 6.70
C SER A 186 -13.44 -5.70 6.09
N CYS A 187 -13.13 -6.53 5.10
CA CYS A 187 -11.90 -6.44 4.31
C CYS A 187 -11.71 -5.06 3.64
N ILE A 188 -12.82 -4.41 3.28
CA ILE A 188 -12.84 -3.08 2.66
C ILE A 188 -12.46 -2.01 3.69
N ASP A 189 -13.10 -2.04 4.87
CA ASP A 189 -12.83 -1.10 5.96
C ASP A 189 -11.37 -1.22 6.43
N PHE A 190 -10.88 -2.46 6.60
CA PHE A 190 -9.50 -2.73 6.98
C PHE A 190 -8.51 -2.11 5.98
N THR A 191 -8.72 -2.37 4.69
CA THR A 191 -7.83 -1.88 3.63
C THR A 191 -7.86 -0.36 3.54
N TRP A 192 -9.03 0.29 3.62
CA TRP A 192 -9.12 1.75 3.60
C TRP A 192 -8.51 2.41 4.83
N LYS A 193 -8.68 1.83 6.03
CA LYS A 193 -8.03 2.32 7.25
C LYS A 193 -6.52 2.18 7.17
N ALA A 194 -6.00 1.06 6.67
CA ALA A 194 -4.57 0.86 6.44
C ALA A 194 -4.01 1.92 5.47
N LEU A 195 -4.63 2.08 4.29
CA LEU A 195 -4.24 3.10 3.30
C LEU A 195 -4.31 4.51 3.89
N GLY A 196 -5.38 4.81 4.63
CA GLY A 196 -5.58 6.09 5.32
C GLY A 196 -4.50 6.39 6.36
N SER A 197 -4.06 5.39 7.13
CA SER A 197 -2.98 5.51 8.13
C SER A 197 -1.64 5.91 7.49
N ALA A 198 -1.41 5.49 6.24
CA ALA A 198 -0.25 5.86 5.44
C ALA A 198 -0.47 7.13 4.58
N GLY A 199 -1.60 7.82 4.74
CA GLY A 199 -1.91 9.04 3.99
C GLY A 199 -2.37 8.81 2.55
N LEU A 200 -2.59 7.57 2.12
CA LEU A 200 -3.09 7.22 0.79
C LEU A 200 -4.62 7.30 0.77
N LYS A 201 -5.13 8.46 0.37
CA LYS A 201 -6.57 8.77 0.40
C LYS A 201 -7.15 8.88 -1.01
N PRO A 202 -8.39 8.43 -1.24
CA PRO A 202 -9.06 8.63 -2.51
C PRO A 202 -9.44 10.10 -2.70
N LYS A 203 -9.48 10.54 -3.96
CA LYS A 203 -10.05 11.85 -4.31
C LYS A 203 -11.57 11.82 -4.23
N ILE A 204 -12.13 13.02 -4.05
CA ILE A 204 -13.56 13.25 -4.21
C ILE A 204 -13.90 13.04 -5.69
N ASN A 205 -14.91 12.23 -5.95
CA ASN A 205 -15.45 11.93 -7.26
C ASN A 205 -16.75 12.71 -7.47
N PHE A 206 -17.10 13.00 -8.73
CA PHE A 206 -18.34 13.74 -9.05
C PHE A 206 -19.62 13.01 -8.59
N TYR A 207 -19.58 11.69 -8.51
CA TYR A 207 -20.69 10.84 -8.05
C TYR A 207 -20.73 10.68 -6.53
N ASP A 208 -19.79 11.27 -5.79
CA ASP A 208 -19.82 11.20 -4.32
C ASP A 208 -21.01 12.00 -3.78
N SER A 209 -21.78 11.36 -2.90
CA SER A 209 -22.71 12.09 -2.05
C SER A 209 -21.96 13.12 -1.19
N LEU A 210 -22.64 14.15 -0.71
CA LEU A 210 -22.04 15.13 0.21
C LEU A 210 -21.44 14.45 1.46
N HIS A 211 -22.09 13.38 1.95
CA HIS A 211 -21.59 12.58 3.05
C HIS A 211 -20.28 11.87 2.68
N THR A 212 -20.24 11.20 1.53
CA THR A 212 -19.04 10.50 1.02
C THR A 212 -17.87 11.46 0.83
N ALA A 213 -18.11 12.59 0.17
CA ALA A 213 -17.11 13.64 -0.04
C ALA A 213 -16.57 14.17 1.30
N GLY A 214 -17.45 14.43 2.28
CA GLY A 214 -17.07 14.85 3.62
C GLY A 214 -16.17 13.83 4.33
N ARG A 215 -16.50 12.53 4.26
CA ARG A 215 -15.66 11.47 4.84
C ARG A 215 -14.28 11.39 4.18
N LYS A 216 -14.19 11.56 2.85
CA LYS A 216 -12.90 11.60 2.13
C LYS A 216 -12.04 12.80 2.56
N ILE A 217 -12.63 13.99 2.66
CA ILE A 217 -11.94 15.21 3.11
C ILE A 217 -11.37 15.04 4.52
N LEU A 218 -12.17 14.49 5.43
CA LEU A 218 -11.77 14.26 6.82
C LEU A 218 -10.83 13.06 6.99
N GLY A 219 -10.62 12.25 5.95
CA GLY A 219 -9.80 11.03 6.02
C GLY A 219 -10.46 9.90 6.79
N HIS A 220 -11.78 9.89 6.89
CA HIS A 220 -12.59 8.84 7.53
C HIS A 220 -13.36 8.01 6.51
N PHE A 221 -12.89 7.96 5.26
CA PHE A 221 -13.51 7.16 4.22
C PHE A 221 -13.22 5.68 4.45
N GLU A 222 -14.27 4.86 4.52
CA GLU A 222 -14.21 3.42 4.80
C GLU A 222 -14.63 2.57 3.61
N GLY A 223 -14.91 3.19 2.46
CA GLY A 223 -15.32 2.48 1.25
C GLY A 223 -16.83 2.28 1.12
N SER A 224 -17.18 1.56 0.05
CA SER A 224 -18.52 1.03 -0.20
C SER A 224 -18.60 -0.42 0.27
N VAL A 225 -19.80 -0.91 0.66
CA VAL A 225 -19.97 -2.30 1.11
C VAL A 225 -19.63 -3.34 0.02
N LYS A 226 -19.88 -3.02 -1.25
CA LYS A 226 -19.55 -3.89 -2.38
C LYS A 226 -18.14 -3.57 -2.90
N VAL A 227 -17.32 -4.61 -3.09
CA VAL A 227 -15.93 -4.47 -3.55
C VAL A 227 -15.83 -3.66 -4.85
N ASP A 228 -16.70 -3.92 -5.82
CA ASP A 228 -16.63 -3.30 -7.15
C ASP A 228 -16.86 -1.78 -7.10
N ASN A 229 -17.71 -1.32 -6.19
CA ASN A 229 -17.97 0.10 -5.97
C ASN A 229 -16.73 0.85 -5.45
N ASN A 230 -15.74 0.14 -4.89
CA ASN A 230 -14.50 0.75 -4.40
C ASN A 230 -13.45 0.93 -5.50
N ILE A 231 -13.60 0.30 -6.68
CA ILE A 231 -12.58 0.37 -7.74
C ILE A 231 -12.36 1.81 -8.23
N LEU A 232 -13.45 2.60 -8.38
CA LEU A 232 -13.34 4.01 -8.75
C LEU A 232 -12.59 4.84 -7.70
N ASP A 233 -12.75 4.51 -6.42
CA ASP A 233 -12.05 5.18 -5.33
C ASP A 233 -10.58 4.76 -5.26
N ILE A 234 -10.28 3.47 -5.47
CA ILE A 234 -8.90 2.98 -5.57
C ILE A 234 -8.18 3.72 -6.71
N LYS A 235 -8.81 3.88 -7.87
CA LYS A 235 -8.27 4.62 -9.03
C LYS A 235 -8.04 6.09 -8.75
N SER A 236 -8.82 6.70 -7.86
CA SER A 236 -8.74 8.13 -7.59
C SER A 236 -7.62 8.50 -6.62
N ILE A 237 -7.00 7.53 -5.93
CA ILE A 237 -5.82 7.76 -5.08
C ILE A 237 -4.71 8.44 -5.88
N THR A 238 -4.18 9.55 -5.37
CA THR A 238 -3.02 10.23 -5.97
C THR A 238 -1.76 9.42 -5.70
N ALA A 239 -1.07 8.98 -6.75
CA ALA A 239 0.23 8.37 -6.59
C ALA A 239 1.25 9.40 -6.07
N PRO A 240 2.01 9.09 -5.00
CA PRO A 240 3.10 9.96 -4.52
C PRO A 240 4.14 10.30 -5.60
N PHE A 241 4.34 9.38 -6.54
CA PHE A 241 5.18 9.54 -7.72
C PHE A 241 4.32 9.35 -8.99
N PRO A 242 3.61 10.37 -9.48
CA PRO A 242 2.62 10.22 -10.57
C PRO A 242 3.18 9.64 -11.86
N ASP A 243 4.41 10.03 -12.22
CA ASP A 243 5.06 9.65 -13.48
C ASP A 243 5.89 8.36 -13.39
N SER A 244 5.81 7.64 -12.27
CA SER A 244 6.53 6.38 -12.06
C SER A 244 6.09 5.29 -13.04
N GLU A 245 7.05 4.58 -13.65
CA GLU A 245 6.76 3.40 -14.48
C GLU A 245 6.25 2.19 -13.69
N LEU A 246 6.34 2.23 -12.36
CA LEU A 246 5.80 1.17 -11.49
C LEU A 246 4.29 1.30 -11.29
N ASN A 247 3.72 2.50 -11.50
CA ASN A 247 2.28 2.71 -11.42
C ASN A 247 1.58 1.93 -12.53
N LYS A 248 0.79 0.94 -12.16
CA LYS A 248 0.10 0.07 -13.11
C LYS A 248 -1.30 -0.25 -12.62
N GLU A 249 -2.22 -0.35 -13.57
CA GLU A 249 -3.56 -0.85 -13.35
C GLU A 249 -3.76 -2.08 -14.20
N HIS A 250 -4.41 -3.09 -13.65
CA HIS A 250 -4.71 -4.32 -14.36
C HIS A 250 -6.13 -4.77 -14.08
N TYR A 251 -6.80 -5.23 -15.13
CA TYR A 251 -8.13 -5.81 -15.06
C TYR A 251 -8.09 -7.23 -15.62
N ASN A 252 -8.55 -8.18 -14.82
CA ASN A 252 -8.84 -9.53 -15.28
C ASN A 252 -10.29 -9.63 -15.78
N LYS A 253 -10.57 -10.65 -16.60
CA LYS A 253 -11.95 -10.94 -17.02
C LYS A 253 -12.84 -11.20 -15.79
N PRO A 254 -14.11 -10.78 -15.81
CA PRO A 254 -15.05 -11.13 -14.75
C PRO A 254 -15.14 -12.66 -14.60
N PRO A 255 -15.22 -13.20 -13.36
CA PRO A 255 -15.46 -14.61 -13.16
C PRO A 255 -16.91 -14.98 -13.54
N GLU A 256 -17.16 -16.28 -13.73
CA GLU A 256 -18.53 -16.79 -13.78
C GLU A 256 -19.20 -16.61 -12.41
N LYS A 257 -20.49 -16.25 -12.40
CA LYS A 257 -21.21 -15.85 -11.18
C LYS A 257 -22.55 -16.54 -11.07
N THR A 258 -22.89 -16.93 -9.85
CA THR A 258 -24.24 -17.30 -9.45
C THR A 258 -25.16 -16.06 -9.41
N PRO A 259 -26.50 -16.21 -9.45
CA PRO A 259 -27.42 -15.08 -9.34
C PRO A 259 -27.23 -14.21 -8.08
N ALA A 260 -26.88 -14.83 -6.94
CA ALA A 260 -26.57 -14.10 -5.71
C ALA A 260 -25.29 -13.25 -5.85
N GLN A 261 -24.24 -13.80 -6.47
CA GLN A 261 -22.99 -13.07 -6.73
C GLN A 261 -23.20 -11.92 -7.74
N ILE A 262 -24.10 -12.08 -8.72
CA ILE A 262 -24.50 -10.99 -9.62
C ILE A 262 -25.12 -9.84 -8.83
N LEU A 263 -26.01 -10.12 -7.88
CA LEU A 263 -26.62 -9.07 -7.05
C LEU A 263 -25.57 -8.31 -6.22
N LEU A 264 -24.56 -9.01 -5.71
CA LEU A 264 -23.45 -8.43 -4.94
C LEU A 264 -22.44 -7.67 -5.82
N THR A 265 -22.44 -7.91 -7.14
CA THR A 265 -21.62 -7.19 -8.12
C THR A 265 -22.29 -5.88 -8.58
N ARG A 266 -23.62 -5.85 -8.73
CA ARG A 266 -24.33 -4.72 -9.34
C ARG A 266 -23.97 -3.40 -8.66
N VAL A 267 -23.35 -2.51 -9.43
CA VAL A 267 -22.97 -1.16 -8.98
C VAL A 267 -24.25 -0.37 -8.72
N ASP A 268 -24.33 0.30 -7.57
CA ASP A 268 -25.57 0.95 -7.12
C ASP A 268 -25.98 2.16 -8.00
N ASN A 269 -25.10 2.61 -8.90
CA ASN A 269 -25.31 3.75 -9.80
C ASN A 269 -25.76 3.38 -11.23
N GLY A 270 -26.12 2.13 -11.50
CA GLY A 270 -26.86 1.77 -12.73
C GLY A 270 -26.07 1.70 -14.03
N GLU A 271 -24.73 1.65 -13.99
CA GLU A 271 -23.96 1.26 -15.16
C GLU A 271 -24.01 -0.27 -15.31
N GLU A 272 -24.69 -0.75 -16.35
CA GLU A 272 -24.41 -2.08 -16.90
C GLU A 272 -22.93 -2.16 -17.26
N GLU A 273 -22.33 -3.31 -16.94
CA GLU A 273 -20.94 -3.65 -17.24
C GLU A 273 -20.61 -3.24 -18.67
N THR A 274 -19.87 -2.14 -18.84
CA THR A 274 -19.25 -1.87 -20.13
C THR A 274 -18.20 -2.96 -20.33
N GLU A 275 -18.48 -3.85 -21.28
CA GLU A 275 -17.51 -4.74 -21.89
C GLU A 275 -16.35 -3.89 -22.44
N ILE A 276 -15.32 -3.69 -21.62
CA ILE A 276 -14.03 -3.23 -22.13
C ILE A 276 -13.29 -4.50 -22.56
N SER A 277 -13.50 -4.84 -23.82
CA SER A 277 -12.74 -5.85 -24.58
C SER A 277 -11.30 -5.40 -24.83
#